data_AF-A0A010Z458-F1
#
_entry.id   AF-A0A010Z458-F1
#
_cell.length_a   1.000
_cell.length_b   1.000
_cell.length_c   1.000
_cell.angle_alpha   90.00
_cell.angle_beta   90.00
_cell.angle_gamma   90.00
#
_symmetry.space_group_name_H-M   'P 1'
#
loop_
_entity.id
_entity.type
_entity.pdbx_description
1 polymer ?
#
loop_
_entity_poly.entity_id
_entity_poly.type
_entity_poly.pdbx_seq_one_letter_code
_entity_poly.pdbx_strand_id
1 'polypeptide(L)'
;MFDPLEHPGIPVGHRRRHWREFDVEPVDPRATDPYTRCRIRMGAVVEATAELFDRQFADHVRGADEHRVVSRLGDAAAERRRHATAARAVPRSAVEEAMDREWAAFDLAGWAARNECEPDRSTAYRQEAWQHLERLHRYTGFGARARLPGADQIADEVQGLSLPPVVTAPADSRPPSAPVTQPLSLLHDWMMHAAGRSAAGFRAGSSDAGWAALVVNESANCYLYYGFLAEEDDRRLRPVWELQLQMRLTRLHAASDLLRRYGGRDPQEVIGEGLPEPLSLRTDRSSLPADEPDALRPPDRDQDRKGPDVLELLTGHHDRMKRLCGRAARSARDDAYVAFGELARLITLHEIAEEQMLHPLVRRLRPDDQLVDHLLDEESRISDALSDAVRAAAHGHLDDTIGGLREMVTAHARCEEHHEFPQLRSSVPVPERREMGRAVRAAEAADAEAGPPDPEPVGPRALAQTVERVRDAFAGR
;
A
#
# COMPACT_ATOMS: atom_id res chain seq x y z
N MET A 1 -12.66 -4.70 -31.00
CA MET A 1 -13.32 -4.02 -29.87
C MET A 1 -14.14 -5.06 -29.09
N PHE A 2 -13.94 -5.14 -27.77
CA PHE A 2 -14.61 -6.13 -26.92
C PHE A 2 -15.75 -5.43 -26.17
N ASP A 3 -16.98 -5.87 -26.41
CA ASP A 3 -18.14 -5.38 -25.66
C ASP A 3 -18.51 -6.39 -24.55
N PRO A 4 -18.22 -6.08 -23.27
CA PRO A 4 -18.51 -6.99 -22.18
C PRO A 4 -20.01 -7.20 -21.94
N LEU A 5 -20.90 -6.34 -22.46
CA LEU A 5 -22.35 -6.50 -22.32
C LEU A 5 -22.90 -7.60 -23.24
N GLU A 6 -22.28 -7.82 -24.41
CA GLU A 6 -22.71 -8.84 -25.39
C GLU A 6 -22.25 -10.27 -25.02
N HIS A 7 -21.32 -10.41 -24.07
CA HIS A 7 -20.77 -11.71 -23.66
C HIS A 7 -21.50 -12.32 -22.45
N PRO A 8 -22.09 -13.53 -22.56
CA PRO A 8 -23.04 -14.09 -21.58
C PRO A 8 -22.46 -14.46 -20.18
N GLY A 9 -21.13 -14.55 -20.01
CA GLY A 9 -20.49 -14.99 -18.76
C GLY A 9 -20.88 -16.41 -18.28
N ILE A 10 -20.55 -16.77 -17.03
CA ILE A 10 -21.01 -18.03 -16.38
C ILE A 10 -22.19 -17.74 -15.43
N PRO A 11 -23.36 -18.39 -15.59
CA PRO A 11 -24.48 -18.23 -14.67
C PRO A 11 -24.10 -18.38 -13.19
N VAL A 12 -24.62 -17.50 -12.33
CA VAL A 12 -24.30 -17.41 -10.88
C VAL A 12 -24.39 -18.76 -10.15
N GLY A 13 -25.32 -19.63 -10.57
CA GLY A 13 -25.54 -20.95 -9.99
C GLY A 13 -24.50 -22.03 -10.35
N HIS A 14 -23.53 -21.75 -11.24
CA HIS A 14 -22.52 -22.70 -11.69
C HIS A 14 -21.08 -22.33 -11.26
N ARG A 15 -20.94 -21.28 -10.43
CA ARG A 15 -19.64 -20.73 -9.96
C ARG A 15 -18.78 -21.71 -9.14
N ARG A 16 -19.36 -22.73 -8.50
CA ARG A 16 -18.68 -23.59 -7.50
C ARG A 16 -17.85 -24.76 -8.06
N ARG A 17 -17.83 -25.00 -9.37
CA ARG A 17 -17.32 -26.28 -9.90
C ARG A 17 -15.87 -26.34 -10.37
N HIS A 18 -15.12 -25.25 -10.50
CA HIS A 18 -13.91 -25.32 -11.34
C HIS A 18 -12.55 -25.07 -10.65
N TRP A 19 -12.49 -24.49 -9.45
CA TRP A 19 -11.17 -24.07 -8.90
C TRP A 19 -10.19 -25.21 -8.66
N ARG A 20 -10.67 -26.35 -8.16
CA ARG A 20 -9.83 -27.55 -7.90
C ARG A 20 -9.33 -28.23 -9.18
N GLU A 21 -9.81 -27.80 -10.34
CA GLU A 21 -9.44 -28.35 -11.65
C GLU A 21 -8.26 -27.60 -12.28
N PHE A 22 -7.85 -26.45 -11.73
CA PHE A 22 -6.71 -25.68 -12.23
C PHE A 22 -5.42 -26.04 -11.52
N ASP A 23 -4.34 -26.05 -12.31
CA ASP A 23 -2.99 -26.17 -11.81
C ASP A 23 -2.52 -24.82 -11.24
N VAL A 24 -2.64 -24.69 -9.91
CA VAL A 24 -2.41 -23.45 -9.17
C VAL A 24 -1.12 -23.50 -8.36
N GLU A 25 -0.22 -24.42 -8.69
CA GLU A 25 1.09 -24.47 -8.06
C GLU A 25 1.82 -23.13 -8.29
N PRO A 26 2.51 -22.59 -7.26
CA PRO A 26 3.17 -21.30 -7.35
C PRO A 26 4.15 -21.25 -8.53
N VAL A 27 4.11 -20.14 -9.27
CA VAL A 27 5.04 -19.91 -10.39
C VAL A 27 6.49 -19.82 -9.89
N ASP A 28 7.45 -20.22 -10.71
CA ASP A 28 8.86 -19.97 -10.42
C ASP A 28 9.18 -18.49 -10.76
N PRO A 29 9.53 -17.66 -9.76
CA PRO A 29 9.77 -16.24 -9.99
C PRO A 29 10.91 -15.95 -10.99
N ARG A 30 11.79 -16.92 -11.29
CA ARG A 30 12.91 -16.75 -12.24
C ARG A 30 12.64 -17.28 -13.64
N ALA A 31 11.80 -18.30 -13.76
CA ALA A 31 11.49 -18.92 -15.06
C ALA A 31 10.23 -18.32 -15.69
N THR A 32 9.35 -17.72 -14.88
CA THR A 32 8.10 -17.13 -15.34
C THR A 32 8.32 -15.71 -15.86
N ASP A 33 7.68 -15.44 -16.99
CA ASP A 33 7.68 -14.13 -17.64
C ASP A 33 7.29 -13.01 -16.63
N PRO A 34 8.04 -11.88 -16.59
CA PRO A 34 7.76 -10.78 -15.67
C PRO A 34 6.33 -10.23 -15.79
N TYR A 35 5.73 -10.23 -16.99
CA TYR A 35 4.37 -9.75 -17.19
C TYR A 35 3.33 -10.75 -16.68
N THR A 36 3.58 -12.05 -16.77
CA THR A 36 2.75 -13.07 -16.08
C THR A 36 2.77 -12.85 -14.56
N ARG A 37 3.94 -12.58 -13.97
CA ARG A 37 4.05 -12.23 -12.54
C ARG A 37 3.33 -10.92 -12.20
N CYS A 38 3.42 -9.92 -13.09
CA CYS A 38 2.69 -8.66 -12.97
C CYS A 38 1.17 -8.90 -12.96
N ARG A 39 0.63 -9.72 -13.88
CA ARG A 39 -0.82 -10.08 -13.91
C ARG A 39 -1.29 -10.77 -12.63
N ILE A 40 -0.53 -11.73 -12.10
CA ILE A 40 -0.85 -12.39 -10.82
C ILE A 40 -0.96 -11.36 -9.69
N ARG A 41 -0.01 -10.43 -9.60
CA ARG A 41 0.00 -9.39 -8.58
C ARG A 41 -1.15 -8.39 -8.78
N MET A 42 -1.39 -7.95 -10.00
CA MET A 42 -2.50 -7.04 -10.31
C MET A 42 -3.85 -7.69 -10.02
N GLY A 43 -4.07 -8.95 -10.39
CA GLY A 43 -5.27 -9.69 -10.04
C GLY A 43 -5.49 -9.74 -8.53
N ALA A 44 -4.43 -9.93 -7.74
CA ALA A 44 -4.52 -9.89 -6.28
C ALA A 44 -4.98 -8.54 -5.72
N VAL A 45 -4.42 -7.45 -6.27
CA VAL A 45 -4.71 -6.06 -5.88
C VAL A 45 -6.15 -5.70 -6.25
N VAL A 46 -6.54 -6.00 -7.49
CA VAL A 46 -7.87 -5.70 -8.02
C VAL A 46 -8.97 -6.46 -7.26
N GLU A 47 -8.75 -7.73 -6.91
CA GLU A 47 -9.72 -8.47 -6.10
C GLU A 47 -9.82 -7.93 -4.66
N ALA A 48 -8.71 -7.47 -4.06
CA ALA A 48 -8.74 -6.84 -2.74
C ALA A 48 -9.50 -5.50 -2.77
N THR A 49 -9.33 -4.70 -3.81
CA THR A 49 -10.06 -3.44 -3.98
C THR A 49 -11.53 -3.68 -4.29
N ALA A 50 -11.85 -4.69 -5.11
CA ALA A 50 -13.22 -5.08 -5.36
C ALA A 50 -13.95 -5.53 -4.08
N GLU A 51 -13.26 -6.21 -3.16
CA GLU A 51 -13.81 -6.58 -1.84
C GLU A 51 -14.07 -5.35 -0.95
N LEU A 52 -13.22 -4.33 -1.01
CA LEU A 52 -13.46 -3.07 -0.30
C LEU A 52 -14.63 -2.29 -0.93
N PHE A 53 -14.66 -2.19 -2.26
CA PHE A 53 -15.73 -1.56 -3.00
C PHE A 53 -17.07 -2.23 -2.70
N ASP A 54 -17.16 -3.56 -2.77
CA ASP A 54 -18.40 -4.31 -2.51
C ASP A 54 -18.95 -4.03 -1.12
N ARG A 55 -18.07 -3.96 -0.09
CA ARG A 55 -18.47 -3.61 1.29
C ARG A 55 -18.98 -2.18 1.38
N GLN A 56 -18.21 -1.22 0.89
CA GLN A 56 -18.61 0.19 0.90
C GLN A 56 -19.91 0.40 0.14
N PHE A 57 -20.07 -0.22 -1.03
CA PHE A 57 -21.27 -0.13 -1.84
C PHE A 57 -22.48 -0.70 -1.12
N ALA A 58 -22.35 -1.87 -0.48
CA ALA A 58 -23.42 -2.49 0.29
C ALA A 58 -23.92 -1.59 1.43
N ASP A 59 -23.02 -0.90 2.13
CA ASP A 59 -23.36 0.02 3.23
C ASP A 59 -24.18 1.24 2.75
N HIS A 60 -24.09 1.60 1.47
CA HIS A 60 -24.84 2.72 0.89
C HIS A 60 -26.22 2.31 0.35
N VAL A 61 -26.49 1.01 0.18
CA VAL A 61 -27.76 0.50 -0.34
C VAL A 61 -28.81 0.46 0.78
N ARG A 62 -29.89 1.23 0.62
CA ARG A 62 -30.91 1.41 1.67
C ARG A 62 -32.04 0.39 1.64
N GLY A 63 -32.42 -0.16 0.47
CA GLY A 63 -33.50 -1.13 0.36
C GLY A 63 -33.06 -2.53 0.78
N ALA A 64 -33.88 -3.21 1.59
CA ALA A 64 -33.55 -4.54 2.12
C ALA A 64 -33.37 -5.59 1.02
N ASP A 65 -34.19 -5.55 -0.03
CA ASP A 65 -34.09 -6.47 -1.17
C ASP A 65 -32.84 -6.16 -2.02
N GLU A 66 -32.55 -4.88 -2.25
CA GLU A 66 -31.36 -4.41 -2.98
C GLU A 66 -30.09 -4.85 -2.25
N HIS A 67 -30.04 -4.61 -0.93
CA HIS A 67 -28.91 -4.96 -0.08
C HIS A 67 -28.67 -6.47 -0.06
N ARG A 68 -29.73 -7.29 -0.05
CA ARG A 68 -29.63 -8.75 -0.17
C ARG A 68 -29.05 -9.19 -1.51
N VAL A 69 -29.41 -8.53 -2.62
CA VAL A 69 -28.87 -8.85 -3.95
C VAL A 69 -27.39 -8.46 -4.03
N VAL A 70 -27.04 -7.26 -3.56
CA VAL A 70 -25.64 -6.75 -3.54
C VAL A 70 -24.74 -7.61 -2.66
N SER A 71 -25.20 -7.98 -1.46
CA SER A 71 -24.43 -8.85 -0.55
C SER A 71 -24.11 -10.20 -1.21
N ARG A 72 -25.08 -10.83 -1.89
CA ARG A 72 -24.86 -12.09 -2.63
C ARG A 72 -23.88 -11.95 -3.79
N LEU A 73 -23.77 -10.76 -4.40
CA LEU A 73 -22.74 -10.51 -5.39
C LEU A 73 -21.37 -10.49 -4.73
N GLY A 74 -21.23 -9.82 -3.57
CA GLY A 74 -20.00 -9.67 -2.80
C GLY A 74 -19.42 -10.95 -2.18
N ASP A 75 -20.26 -11.91 -1.81
CA ASP A 75 -19.85 -13.17 -1.13
C ASP A 75 -18.76 -13.98 -1.86
N ALA A 76 -18.57 -13.75 -3.17
CA ALA A 76 -17.57 -14.44 -3.99
C ALA A 76 -16.23 -13.70 -4.14
N ALA A 77 -16.06 -12.48 -3.58
CA ALA A 77 -14.83 -11.68 -3.73
C ALA A 77 -13.62 -12.32 -3.06
N ALA A 78 -13.77 -12.79 -1.81
CA ALA A 78 -12.69 -13.47 -1.09
C ALA A 78 -12.24 -14.77 -1.80
N GLU A 79 -13.18 -15.47 -2.45
CA GLU A 79 -12.87 -16.66 -3.26
C GLU A 79 -12.08 -16.29 -4.51
N ARG A 80 -12.51 -15.26 -5.26
CA ARG A 80 -11.76 -14.75 -6.41
C ARG A 80 -10.38 -14.23 -6.05
N ARG A 81 -10.20 -13.57 -4.90
CA ARG A 81 -8.88 -13.13 -4.41
C ARG A 81 -7.96 -14.32 -4.17
N ARG A 82 -8.47 -15.38 -3.52
CA ARG A 82 -7.72 -16.63 -3.36
C ARG A 82 -7.34 -17.23 -4.71
N HIS A 83 -8.24 -17.18 -5.68
CA HIS A 83 -7.97 -17.67 -7.03
C HIS A 83 -6.87 -16.86 -7.74
N ALA A 84 -6.97 -15.53 -7.73
CA ALA A 84 -5.98 -14.66 -8.37
C ALA A 84 -4.58 -14.74 -7.72
N THR A 85 -4.51 -15.09 -6.43
CA THR A 85 -3.25 -15.15 -5.67
C THR A 85 -2.64 -16.55 -5.55
N ALA A 86 -3.36 -17.62 -5.90
CA ALA A 86 -2.90 -18.97 -5.60
C ALA A 86 -1.59 -19.36 -6.30
N ALA A 87 -1.41 -18.91 -7.54
CA ALA A 87 -0.18 -19.14 -8.30
C ALA A 87 0.95 -18.17 -7.89
N ARG A 88 0.74 -17.27 -6.93
CA ARG A 88 1.76 -16.31 -6.50
C ARG A 88 2.92 -17.05 -5.82
N ALA A 89 4.12 -16.82 -6.32
CA ALA A 89 5.35 -17.27 -5.69
C ALA A 89 5.47 -16.71 -4.27
N VAL A 90 5.94 -17.54 -3.33
CA VAL A 90 6.33 -17.07 -1.99
C VAL A 90 7.66 -16.32 -2.13
N PRO A 91 7.72 -15.02 -1.79
CA PRO A 91 8.97 -14.28 -1.85
C PRO A 91 9.97 -14.87 -0.86
N ARG A 92 11.26 -14.94 -1.24
CA ARG A 92 12.30 -15.50 -0.37
C ARG A 92 12.83 -14.46 0.62
N SER A 93 12.58 -13.19 0.36
CA SER A 93 12.95 -12.07 1.22
C SER A 93 12.01 -10.88 1.03
N ALA A 94 11.95 -10.00 2.04
CA ALA A 94 11.19 -8.75 1.97
C ALA A 94 11.67 -7.84 0.81
N VAL A 95 12.95 -7.93 0.44
CA VAL A 95 13.54 -7.13 -0.63
C VAL A 95 13.13 -7.66 -2.01
N GLU A 96 13.10 -8.98 -2.20
CA GLU A 96 12.56 -9.60 -3.42
C GLU A 96 11.07 -9.24 -3.59
N GLU A 97 10.29 -9.28 -2.50
CA GLU A 97 8.90 -8.83 -2.54
C GLU A 97 8.76 -7.35 -2.91
N ALA A 98 9.64 -6.48 -2.40
CA ALA A 98 9.65 -5.06 -2.70
C ALA A 98 10.03 -4.80 -4.17
N MET A 99 11.09 -5.43 -4.68
CA MET A 99 11.47 -5.31 -6.09
C MET A 99 10.34 -5.74 -7.03
N ASP A 100 9.76 -6.92 -6.81
CA ASP A 100 8.64 -7.42 -7.61
C ASP A 100 7.39 -6.52 -7.50
N ARG A 101 7.21 -5.81 -6.37
CA ARG A 101 6.10 -4.87 -6.17
C ARG A 101 6.31 -3.59 -6.94
N GLU A 102 7.46 -2.95 -6.75
CA GLU A 102 7.76 -1.68 -7.41
C GLU A 102 7.83 -1.85 -8.93
N TRP A 103 8.32 -3.00 -9.40
CA TRP A 103 8.31 -3.34 -10.82
C TRP A 103 6.90 -3.37 -11.40
N ALA A 104 5.99 -4.13 -10.77
CA ALA A 104 4.61 -4.24 -11.24
C ALA A 104 3.88 -2.89 -11.17
N ALA A 105 4.15 -2.09 -10.12
CA ALA A 105 3.57 -0.77 -9.97
C ALA A 105 4.09 0.22 -11.02
N PHE A 106 5.38 0.15 -11.38
CA PHE A 106 5.95 0.91 -12.49
C PHE A 106 5.29 0.57 -13.84
N ASP A 107 5.19 -0.73 -14.17
CA ASP A 107 4.56 -1.18 -15.42
C ASP A 107 3.08 -0.74 -15.49
N LEU A 108 2.36 -0.84 -14.36
CA LEU A 108 0.96 -0.40 -14.23
C LEU A 108 0.80 1.11 -14.42
N ALA A 109 1.63 1.90 -13.74
CA ALA A 109 1.60 3.35 -13.80
C ALA A 109 1.95 3.87 -15.20
N GLY A 110 2.97 3.27 -15.83
CA GLY A 110 3.33 3.56 -17.22
C GLY A 110 2.21 3.18 -18.19
N TRP A 111 1.52 2.07 -17.96
CA TRP A 111 0.36 1.67 -18.75
C TRP A 111 -0.81 2.64 -18.57
N ALA A 112 -1.19 2.99 -17.35
CA ALA A 112 -2.26 3.95 -17.09
C ALA A 112 -1.96 5.30 -17.72
N ALA A 113 -0.73 5.80 -17.58
CA ALA A 113 -0.25 7.02 -18.20
C ALA A 113 -0.46 7.07 -19.72
N ARG A 114 -0.13 6.00 -20.45
CA ARG A 114 -0.25 5.95 -21.92
C ARG A 114 -1.68 5.84 -22.42
N ASN A 115 -2.57 5.30 -21.60
CA ASN A 115 -3.94 4.98 -21.99
C ASN A 115 -4.97 5.96 -21.45
N GLU A 116 -4.56 6.83 -20.54
CA GLU A 116 -5.42 7.84 -19.95
C GLU A 116 -5.78 8.95 -20.95
N CYS A 117 -7.07 9.16 -21.15
CA CYS A 117 -7.59 10.19 -22.05
C CYS A 117 -7.60 11.59 -21.41
N GLU A 118 -7.58 11.69 -20.08
CA GLU A 118 -7.50 12.96 -19.35
C GLU A 118 -6.01 13.37 -19.15
N PRO A 119 -5.52 14.47 -19.78
CA PRO A 119 -4.09 14.81 -19.78
C PRO A 119 -3.45 15.00 -18.39
N ASP A 120 -4.21 15.56 -17.45
CA ASP A 120 -3.73 15.77 -16.07
C ASP A 120 -3.51 14.44 -15.34
N ARG A 121 -4.43 13.48 -15.52
CA ARG A 121 -4.33 12.13 -14.95
C ARG A 121 -3.18 11.35 -15.60
N SER A 122 -3.04 11.45 -16.92
CA SER A 122 -1.91 10.86 -17.64
C SER A 122 -0.57 11.35 -17.08
N THR A 123 -0.48 12.65 -16.78
CA THR A 123 0.71 13.27 -16.18
C THR A 123 0.96 12.79 -14.75
N ALA A 124 -0.09 12.68 -13.93
CA ALA A 124 0.03 12.14 -12.57
C ALA A 124 0.53 10.68 -12.56
N TYR A 125 -0.03 9.82 -13.41
CA TYR A 125 0.40 8.41 -13.50
C TYR A 125 1.84 8.28 -14.03
N ARG A 126 2.29 9.16 -14.92
CA ARG A 126 3.72 9.23 -15.33
C ARG A 126 4.61 9.55 -14.13
N GLN A 127 4.21 10.51 -13.31
CA GLN A 127 4.98 10.86 -12.11
C GLN A 127 5.04 9.70 -11.11
N GLU A 128 3.91 9.01 -10.88
CA GLU A 128 3.88 7.81 -10.03
C GLU A 128 4.79 6.69 -10.56
N ALA A 129 4.76 6.45 -11.87
CA ALA A 129 5.68 5.50 -12.50
C ALA A 129 7.14 5.85 -12.18
N TRP A 130 7.52 7.13 -12.24
CA TRP A 130 8.92 7.52 -12.00
C TRP A 130 9.34 7.26 -10.56
N GLN A 131 8.45 7.52 -9.60
CA GLN A 131 8.70 7.22 -8.19
C GLN A 131 8.89 5.72 -7.95
N HIS A 132 8.12 4.87 -8.62
CA HIS A 132 8.31 3.42 -8.56
C HIS A 132 9.64 2.99 -9.18
N LEU A 133 10.04 3.60 -10.30
CA LEU A 133 11.34 3.35 -10.94
C LEU A 133 12.53 3.76 -10.04
N GLU A 134 12.43 4.91 -9.36
CA GLU A 134 13.45 5.35 -8.38
C GLU A 134 13.55 4.40 -7.18
N ARG A 135 12.41 3.99 -6.61
CA ARG A 135 12.36 2.99 -5.53
C ARG A 135 12.98 1.67 -5.98
N LEU A 136 12.62 1.23 -7.18
CA LEU A 136 13.15 0.01 -7.78
C LEU A 136 14.68 0.10 -7.96
N HIS A 137 15.21 1.22 -8.44
CA HIS A 137 16.66 1.45 -8.55
C HIS A 137 17.38 1.36 -7.18
N ARG A 138 16.75 1.87 -6.11
CA ARG A 138 17.27 1.71 -4.74
C ARG A 138 17.27 0.25 -4.29
N TYR A 139 16.17 -0.46 -4.51
CA TYR A 139 16.03 -1.87 -4.10
C TYR A 139 16.93 -2.81 -4.89
N THR A 140 17.11 -2.59 -6.20
CA THR A 140 18.03 -3.39 -7.03
C THR A 140 19.48 -3.12 -6.65
N GLY A 141 19.86 -1.87 -6.40
CA GLY A 141 21.18 -1.54 -5.90
C GLY A 141 21.49 -2.19 -4.55
N PHE A 142 20.51 -2.23 -3.63
CA PHE A 142 20.63 -2.99 -2.39
C PHE A 142 20.73 -4.50 -2.67
N GLY A 143 19.85 -5.05 -3.50
CA GLY A 143 19.78 -6.47 -3.82
C GLY A 143 21.06 -6.99 -4.47
N ALA A 144 21.65 -6.24 -5.40
CA ALA A 144 22.92 -6.54 -6.05
C ALA A 144 24.08 -6.63 -5.03
N ARG A 145 24.18 -5.64 -4.13
CA ARG A 145 25.17 -5.64 -3.04
C ARG A 145 24.97 -6.80 -2.06
N ALA A 146 23.72 -7.17 -1.80
CA ALA A 146 23.35 -8.30 -0.96
C ALA A 146 23.41 -9.66 -1.69
N ARG A 147 23.82 -9.68 -2.97
CA ARG A 147 23.85 -10.87 -3.84
C ARG A 147 22.52 -11.63 -3.87
N LEU A 148 21.42 -10.88 -3.81
CA LEU A 148 20.10 -11.46 -3.92
C LEU A 148 19.87 -11.98 -5.34
N PRO A 149 19.37 -13.20 -5.50
CA PRO A 149 19.21 -13.77 -6.82
C PRO A 149 18.26 -12.93 -7.71
N GLY A 150 18.71 -12.61 -8.93
CA GLY A 150 17.93 -11.84 -9.91
C GLY A 150 18.03 -10.31 -9.76
N ALA A 151 18.62 -9.79 -8.68
CA ALA A 151 18.76 -8.35 -8.48
C ALA A 151 19.64 -7.67 -9.53
N ASP A 152 20.70 -8.34 -9.99
CA ASP A 152 21.61 -7.81 -11.02
C ASP A 152 20.91 -7.70 -12.38
N GLN A 153 20.12 -8.71 -12.77
CA GLN A 153 19.35 -8.68 -14.02
C GLN A 153 18.31 -7.55 -14.01
N ILE A 154 17.59 -7.40 -12.90
CA ILE A 154 16.61 -6.34 -12.69
C ILE A 154 17.32 -4.96 -12.66
N ALA A 155 18.53 -4.87 -12.09
CA ALA A 155 19.34 -3.65 -12.10
C ALA A 155 19.77 -3.25 -13.53
N ASP A 156 20.23 -4.21 -14.34
CA ASP A 156 20.63 -3.98 -15.73
C ASP A 156 19.45 -3.51 -16.58
N GLU A 157 18.27 -4.14 -16.43
CA GLU A 157 17.06 -3.70 -17.11
C GLU A 157 16.64 -2.27 -16.69
N VAL A 158 16.72 -1.93 -15.40
CA VAL A 158 16.41 -0.59 -14.89
C VAL A 158 17.42 0.45 -15.36
N GLN A 159 18.70 0.11 -15.44
CA GLN A 159 19.74 1.01 -15.97
C GLN A 159 19.56 1.29 -17.47
N GLY A 160 18.97 0.35 -18.21
CA GLY A 160 18.59 0.52 -19.60
C GLY A 160 17.40 1.46 -19.82
N LEU A 161 16.64 1.80 -18.77
CA LEU A 161 15.54 2.77 -18.83
C LEU A 161 16.09 4.18 -18.54
N SER A 162 15.84 5.12 -19.45
CA SER A 162 16.22 6.52 -19.25
C SER A 162 15.49 7.09 -18.03
N LEU A 163 16.23 7.36 -16.95
CA LEU A 163 15.73 8.16 -15.83
C LEU A 163 15.52 9.61 -16.32
N PRO A 164 14.40 10.26 -15.98
CA PRO A 164 14.21 11.67 -16.30
C PRO A 164 15.25 12.53 -15.58
N PRO A 165 15.55 13.75 -16.07
CA PRO A 165 16.25 14.73 -15.26
C PRO A 165 15.47 14.98 -13.97
N VAL A 166 16.20 15.05 -12.84
CA VAL A 166 15.67 15.19 -11.47
C VAL A 166 14.41 16.07 -11.41
N VAL A 167 13.25 15.45 -11.21
CA VAL A 167 11.97 16.16 -11.08
C VAL A 167 11.89 16.74 -9.68
N THR A 168 12.03 18.06 -9.57
CA THR A 168 11.77 18.81 -8.32
C THR A 168 10.35 19.35 -8.33
N ALA A 169 9.34 18.49 -8.11
CA ALA A 169 7.98 18.94 -7.83
C ALA A 169 7.62 18.64 -6.37
N PRO A 170 6.95 19.55 -5.64
CA PRO A 170 6.40 19.22 -4.33
C PRO A 170 5.28 18.18 -4.51
N ALA A 171 5.25 17.21 -3.60
CA ALA A 171 4.17 16.23 -3.50
C ALA A 171 2.90 16.90 -2.97
N ASP A 172 2.14 17.57 -3.83
CA ASP A 172 0.70 17.46 -3.70
C ASP A 172 0.31 16.15 -4.41
N SER A 173 0.47 15.04 -3.68
CA SER A 173 -0.07 13.71 -3.98
C SER A 173 -1.60 13.70 -3.81
N ARG A 174 -2.27 14.79 -4.21
CA ARG A 174 -3.71 14.86 -4.17
C ARG A 174 -4.22 14.16 -5.43
N PRO A 175 -5.09 13.14 -5.31
CA PRO A 175 -5.77 12.60 -6.47
C PRO A 175 -6.40 13.76 -7.24
N PRO A 176 -6.40 13.70 -8.59
CA PRO A 176 -7.02 14.74 -9.41
C PRO A 176 -8.41 15.04 -8.86
N SER A 177 -8.59 16.30 -8.44
CA SER A 177 -9.77 16.76 -7.69
C SER A 177 -11.03 16.86 -8.54
N ALA A 178 -10.92 16.59 -9.84
CA ALA A 178 -12.01 16.63 -10.80
C ALA A 178 -12.81 15.30 -10.79
N PRO A 179 -14.16 15.36 -10.84
CA PRO A 179 -14.98 14.18 -11.06
C PRO A 179 -14.53 13.48 -12.33
N VAL A 180 -14.33 12.17 -12.27
CA VAL A 180 -13.99 11.37 -13.44
C VAL A 180 -15.10 11.52 -14.48
N THR A 181 -14.73 11.95 -15.67
CA THR A 181 -15.69 12.22 -16.74
C THR A 181 -15.92 11.02 -17.65
N GLN A 182 -15.02 10.03 -17.63
CA GLN A 182 -15.07 8.85 -18.49
C GLN A 182 -14.84 7.52 -17.74
N PRO A 183 -15.52 6.42 -18.11
CA PRO A 183 -15.39 5.10 -17.46
C PRO A 183 -13.95 4.56 -17.43
N LEU A 184 -13.16 4.81 -18.49
CA LEU A 184 -11.78 4.35 -18.59
C LEU A 184 -10.85 5.08 -17.61
N SER A 185 -11.04 6.38 -17.45
CA SER A 185 -10.31 7.17 -16.45
C SER A 185 -10.65 6.75 -15.02
N LEU A 186 -11.87 6.25 -14.77
CA LEU A 186 -12.28 5.71 -13.47
C LEU A 186 -11.57 4.39 -13.19
N LEU A 187 -11.47 3.54 -14.22
CA LEU A 187 -10.71 2.30 -14.17
C LEU A 187 -9.23 2.58 -13.86
N HIS A 188 -8.59 3.52 -14.55
CA HIS A 188 -7.19 3.86 -14.29
C HIS A 188 -6.99 4.41 -12.88
N ASP A 189 -7.86 5.32 -12.45
CA ASP A 189 -7.82 5.88 -11.10
C ASP A 189 -7.90 4.77 -10.07
N TRP A 190 -8.86 3.86 -10.21
CA TRP A 190 -8.97 2.72 -9.32
C TRP A 190 -7.80 1.75 -9.39
N MET A 191 -7.27 1.44 -10.56
CA MET A 191 -6.11 0.55 -10.70
C MET A 191 -4.88 1.13 -10.00
N MET A 192 -4.63 2.42 -10.18
CA MET A 192 -3.49 3.14 -9.58
C MET A 192 -3.63 3.25 -8.06
N HIS A 193 -4.83 3.60 -7.60
CA HIS A 193 -5.10 3.75 -6.18
C HIS A 193 -5.31 2.41 -5.43
N ALA A 194 -5.71 1.35 -6.13
CA ALA A 194 -5.69 -0.03 -5.62
C ALA A 194 -4.27 -0.52 -5.36
N ALA A 195 -3.31 -0.14 -6.22
CA ALA A 195 -1.90 -0.46 -6.06
C ALA A 195 -1.23 0.35 -4.93
N GLY A 196 -1.68 1.60 -4.70
CA GLY A 196 -1.20 2.51 -3.66
C GLY A 196 -1.98 2.53 -2.32
N ARG A 197 -3.02 1.69 -2.15
CA ARG A 197 -3.95 1.66 -0.99
C ARG A 197 -4.71 2.95 -0.64
N SER A 198 -4.48 4.07 -1.31
CA SER A 198 -5.42 5.20 -1.29
C SER A 198 -6.51 5.01 -2.34
N ALA A 199 -7.20 3.86 -2.39
CA ALA A 199 -8.44 3.76 -3.15
C ALA A 199 -9.28 4.96 -2.75
N ALA A 200 -9.49 5.92 -3.67
CA ALA A 200 -10.52 6.91 -3.52
C ALA A 200 -11.81 6.09 -3.36
N GLY A 201 -12.17 5.79 -2.11
CA GLY A 201 -13.30 4.93 -1.81
C GLY A 201 -14.52 5.46 -2.54
N PHE A 202 -15.47 4.59 -2.83
CA PHE A 202 -16.72 4.96 -3.48
C PHE A 202 -17.26 6.28 -2.89
N ARG A 203 -17.21 7.36 -3.68
CA ARG A 203 -17.74 8.67 -3.27
C ARG A 203 -19.18 8.74 -3.72
N ALA A 204 -20.10 8.52 -2.78
CA ALA A 204 -21.51 8.47 -3.07
C ALA A 204 -22.01 9.78 -3.71
N GLY A 205 -22.40 9.70 -4.98
CA GLY A 205 -23.37 10.63 -5.57
C GLY A 205 -24.80 10.19 -5.22
N SER A 206 -25.81 10.84 -5.81
CA SER A 206 -27.22 10.44 -5.71
C SER A 206 -27.43 8.94 -6.00
N SER A 207 -28.56 8.34 -5.60
CA SER A 207 -28.80 6.89 -5.74
C SER A 207 -28.61 6.35 -7.17
N ASP A 208 -28.80 7.18 -8.19
CA ASP A 208 -28.53 6.87 -9.60
C ASP A 208 -27.02 6.81 -9.93
N ALA A 209 -26.21 7.67 -9.30
CA ALA A 209 -24.75 7.62 -9.39
C ALA A 209 -24.15 6.37 -8.73
N GLY A 210 -24.86 5.78 -7.75
CA GLY A 210 -24.44 4.54 -7.10
C GLY A 210 -24.45 3.33 -8.04
N TRP A 211 -25.59 3.02 -8.65
CA TRP A 211 -25.69 1.86 -9.55
C TRP A 211 -24.81 2.00 -10.79
N ALA A 212 -24.67 3.20 -11.32
CA ALA A 212 -23.74 3.47 -12.42
C ALA A 212 -22.29 3.17 -12.00
N ALA A 213 -21.87 3.55 -10.79
CA ALA A 213 -20.53 3.22 -10.28
C ALA A 213 -20.28 1.71 -10.16
N LEU A 214 -21.29 0.92 -9.77
CA LEU A 214 -21.19 -0.54 -9.75
C LEU A 214 -20.99 -1.11 -11.17
N VAL A 215 -21.71 -0.57 -12.17
CA VAL A 215 -21.55 -0.96 -13.58
C VAL A 215 -20.15 -0.61 -14.09
N VAL A 216 -19.65 0.60 -13.81
CA VAL A 216 -18.28 0.98 -14.19
C VAL A 216 -17.25 0.09 -13.48
N ASN A 217 -17.45 -0.27 -12.21
CA ASN A 217 -16.56 -1.19 -11.50
C ASN A 217 -16.50 -2.57 -12.12
N GLU A 218 -17.64 -3.16 -12.48
CA GLU A 218 -17.60 -4.48 -13.11
C GLU A 218 -17.09 -4.44 -14.55
N SER A 219 -17.36 -3.37 -15.32
CA SER A 219 -16.83 -3.23 -16.69
C SER A 219 -15.30 -3.03 -16.69
N ALA A 220 -14.80 -2.22 -15.76
CA ALA A 220 -13.39 -2.06 -15.44
C ALA A 220 -12.69 -3.40 -15.18
N ASN A 221 -13.27 -4.23 -14.31
CA ASN A 221 -12.75 -5.56 -14.01
C ASN A 221 -12.78 -6.50 -15.23
N CYS A 222 -13.84 -6.44 -16.04
CA CYS A 222 -13.92 -7.22 -17.28
C CYS A 222 -12.79 -6.86 -18.26
N TYR A 223 -12.50 -5.56 -18.42
CA TYR A 223 -11.42 -5.10 -19.28
C TYR A 223 -10.07 -5.68 -18.86
N LEU A 224 -9.76 -5.59 -17.56
CA LEU A 224 -8.50 -6.07 -17.02
C LEU A 224 -8.29 -7.56 -17.27
N TYR A 225 -9.27 -8.40 -16.91
CA TYR A 225 -9.14 -9.84 -17.09
C TYR A 225 -9.18 -10.27 -18.55
N TYR A 226 -9.88 -9.52 -19.41
CA TYR A 226 -9.79 -9.70 -20.86
C TYR A 226 -8.38 -9.41 -21.37
N GLY A 227 -7.75 -8.34 -20.89
CA GLY A 227 -6.33 -8.05 -21.17
C GLY A 227 -5.38 -9.13 -20.66
N PHE A 228 -5.61 -9.66 -19.46
CA PHE A 228 -4.79 -10.75 -18.93
C PHE A 228 -4.91 -11.99 -19.80
N LEU A 229 -6.13 -12.37 -20.18
CA LEU A 229 -6.39 -13.54 -21.02
C LEU A 229 -5.80 -13.39 -22.43
N ALA A 230 -5.85 -12.19 -23.00
CA ALA A 230 -5.34 -11.91 -24.35
C ALA A 230 -3.82 -12.08 -24.44
N GLU A 231 -3.09 -11.76 -23.38
CA GLU A 231 -1.64 -11.72 -23.37
C GLU A 231 -0.95 -12.83 -22.58
N GLU A 232 -1.71 -13.67 -21.88
CA GLU A 232 -1.13 -14.74 -21.06
C GLU A 232 -0.60 -15.88 -21.94
N ASP A 233 0.71 -16.11 -21.82
CA ASP A 233 1.43 -17.20 -22.48
C ASP A 233 1.43 -18.47 -21.62
N ASP A 234 1.32 -18.33 -20.29
CA ASP A 234 1.30 -19.47 -19.38
C ASP A 234 -0.02 -20.24 -19.49
N ARG A 235 0.06 -21.45 -20.06
CA ARG A 235 -1.07 -22.34 -20.30
C ARG A 235 -1.79 -22.77 -19.02
N ARG A 236 -1.13 -22.76 -17.86
CA ARG A 236 -1.74 -23.08 -16.56
C ARG A 236 -2.61 -21.93 -16.05
N LEU A 237 -2.20 -20.68 -16.33
CA LEU A 237 -2.85 -19.48 -15.82
C LEU A 237 -3.92 -18.92 -16.76
N ARG A 238 -3.81 -19.15 -18.06
CA ARG A 238 -4.80 -18.71 -19.04
C ARG A 238 -6.25 -19.15 -18.67
N PRO A 239 -6.51 -20.40 -18.23
CA PRO A 239 -7.84 -20.80 -17.75
C PRO A 239 -8.28 -20.10 -16.45
N VAL A 240 -7.34 -19.69 -15.61
CA VAL A 240 -7.64 -18.90 -14.40
C VAL A 240 -8.14 -17.51 -14.78
N TRP A 241 -7.49 -16.83 -15.74
CA TRP A 241 -7.94 -15.53 -16.24
C TRP A 241 -9.27 -15.60 -16.97
N GLU A 242 -9.49 -16.67 -17.75
CA GLU A 242 -10.77 -16.92 -18.40
C GLU A 242 -11.90 -17.08 -17.37
N LEU A 243 -11.69 -17.88 -16.31
CA LEU A 243 -12.67 -18.03 -15.24
C LEU A 243 -12.97 -16.69 -14.55
N GLN A 244 -11.93 -15.90 -14.22
CA GLN A 244 -12.13 -14.59 -13.58
C GLN A 244 -12.92 -13.65 -14.50
N LEU A 245 -12.58 -13.58 -15.78
CA LEU A 245 -13.33 -12.80 -16.77
C LEU A 245 -14.80 -13.23 -16.82
N GLN A 246 -15.06 -14.53 -16.90
CA GLN A 246 -16.43 -15.06 -16.95
C GLN A 246 -17.23 -14.73 -15.68
N MET A 247 -16.59 -14.77 -14.50
CA MET A 247 -17.22 -14.38 -13.24
C MET A 247 -17.55 -12.88 -13.21
N ARG A 248 -16.67 -12.03 -13.78
CA ARG A 248 -16.86 -10.58 -13.86
C ARG A 248 -17.95 -10.19 -14.86
N LEU A 249 -18.02 -10.84 -16.02
CA LEU A 249 -19.10 -10.64 -17.00
C LEU A 249 -20.49 -10.88 -16.37
N THR A 250 -20.63 -11.96 -15.61
CA THR A 250 -21.89 -12.24 -14.90
C THR A 250 -22.21 -11.22 -13.82
N ARG A 251 -21.20 -10.67 -13.14
CA ARG A 251 -21.41 -9.58 -12.18
C ARG A 251 -21.79 -8.29 -12.89
N LEU A 252 -21.20 -8.00 -14.05
CA LEU A 252 -21.56 -6.85 -14.87
C LEU A 252 -23.02 -6.93 -15.33
N HIS A 253 -23.51 -8.09 -15.74
CA HIS A 253 -24.93 -8.26 -16.06
C HIS A 253 -25.83 -8.03 -14.85
N ALA A 254 -25.47 -8.58 -13.69
CA ALA A 254 -26.25 -8.34 -12.47
C ALA A 254 -26.24 -6.85 -12.08
N ALA A 255 -25.11 -6.17 -12.20
CA ALA A 255 -25.00 -4.72 -11.99
C ALA A 255 -25.85 -3.94 -12.99
N SER A 256 -25.86 -4.36 -14.26
CA SER A 256 -26.66 -3.77 -15.32
C SER A 256 -28.16 -3.90 -15.05
N ASP A 257 -28.61 -5.06 -14.57
CA ASP A 257 -30.01 -5.28 -14.20
C ASP A 257 -30.42 -4.41 -13.01
N LEU A 258 -29.52 -4.24 -12.03
CA LEU A 258 -29.74 -3.33 -10.90
C LEU A 258 -29.83 -1.87 -11.36
N LEU A 259 -28.94 -1.43 -12.26
CA LEU A 259 -29.00 -0.09 -12.85
C LEU A 259 -30.32 0.14 -13.59
N ARG A 260 -30.74 -0.79 -14.45
CA ARG A 260 -32.03 -0.67 -15.16
C ARG A 260 -33.21 -0.60 -14.20
N ARG A 261 -33.20 -1.45 -13.17
CA ARG A 261 -34.32 -1.59 -12.23
C ARG A 261 -34.43 -0.43 -11.24
N TYR A 262 -33.31 0.08 -10.75
CA TYR A 262 -33.27 1.04 -9.65
C TYR A 262 -32.71 2.42 -10.03
N GLY A 263 -31.87 2.50 -11.07
CA GLY A 263 -31.40 3.77 -11.65
C GLY A 263 -32.23 4.23 -12.86
N GLY A 264 -32.90 3.31 -13.54
CA GLY A 264 -33.72 3.64 -14.72
C GLY A 264 -32.91 4.07 -15.94
N ARG A 265 -31.64 3.67 -15.99
CA ARG A 265 -30.69 3.97 -17.08
C ARG A 265 -30.23 2.70 -17.78
N ASP A 266 -29.86 2.80 -19.05
CA ASP A 266 -29.22 1.69 -19.74
C ASP A 266 -27.71 1.63 -19.43
N PRO A 267 -27.13 0.44 -19.16
CA PRO A 267 -25.69 0.30 -18.94
C PRO A 267 -24.83 0.77 -20.12
N GLN A 268 -25.33 0.75 -21.36
CA GLN A 268 -24.60 1.29 -22.51
C GLN A 268 -24.38 2.81 -22.37
N GLU A 269 -25.31 3.54 -21.75
CA GLU A 269 -25.14 4.96 -21.47
C GLU A 269 -24.04 5.25 -20.44
N VAL A 270 -23.69 4.24 -19.63
CA VAL A 270 -22.64 4.33 -18.61
C VAL A 270 -21.31 3.88 -19.19
N ILE A 271 -21.27 2.81 -19.98
CA ILE A 271 -20.04 2.21 -20.51
C ILE A 271 -19.59 2.88 -21.81
N GLY A 272 -20.49 3.50 -22.57
CA GLY A 272 -20.19 4.09 -23.88
C GLY A 272 -20.16 3.04 -25.00
N GLU A 273 -19.29 3.22 -26.01
CA GLU A 273 -19.19 2.32 -27.18
C GLU A 273 -18.48 0.98 -26.90
N GLY A 274 -18.36 0.58 -25.63
CA GLY A 274 -17.65 -0.62 -25.21
C GLY A 274 -16.20 -0.35 -24.80
N LEU A 275 -15.46 -1.42 -24.51
CA LEU A 275 -14.09 -1.30 -24.04
C LEU A 275 -13.12 -1.25 -25.26
N PRO A 276 -12.06 -0.42 -25.19
CA PRO A 276 -11.05 -0.37 -26.26
C PRO A 276 -10.37 -1.73 -26.44
N GLU A 277 -9.55 -1.90 -27.48
CA GLU A 277 -8.70 -3.09 -27.54
C GLU A 277 -7.74 -3.13 -26.34
N PRO A 278 -7.47 -4.30 -25.75
CA PRO A 278 -6.54 -4.42 -24.64
C PRO A 278 -5.17 -3.97 -25.10
N LEU A 279 -4.70 -2.85 -24.55
CA LEU A 279 -3.34 -2.39 -24.80
C LEU A 279 -2.36 -3.24 -24.01
N SER A 280 -1.30 -3.64 -24.71
CA SER A 280 -0.37 -4.62 -24.20
C SER A 280 0.38 -4.13 -22.96
N LEU A 281 0.43 -4.93 -21.89
CA LEU A 281 1.33 -4.64 -20.76
C LEU A 281 2.81 -4.66 -21.22
N ARG A 282 3.09 -5.36 -22.32
CA ARG A 282 4.42 -5.54 -22.90
C ARG A 282 4.86 -4.39 -23.83
N THR A 283 4.04 -3.35 -23.97
CA THR A 283 4.37 -2.21 -24.86
C THR A 283 5.73 -1.62 -24.47
N ASP A 284 6.53 -1.25 -25.48
CA ASP A 284 7.94 -0.87 -25.35
C ASP A 284 8.17 0.15 -24.22
N ARG A 285 8.95 -0.27 -23.21
CA ARG A 285 9.33 0.53 -22.04
C ARG A 285 10.14 1.78 -22.43
N SER A 286 10.63 1.85 -23.67
CA SER A 286 11.30 3.03 -24.26
C SER A 286 10.36 4.23 -24.48
N SER A 287 9.05 4.00 -24.54
CA SER A 287 8.05 4.97 -24.97
C SER A 287 7.33 5.65 -23.81
N LEU A 288 8.08 6.11 -22.80
CA LEU A 288 7.59 7.15 -21.90
C LEU A 288 8.02 8.47 -22.54
N PRO A 289 7.09 9.28 -23.09
CA PRO A 289 7.48 10.50 -23.81
C PRO A 289 8.31 11.40 -22.90
N ALA A 290 9.47 11.83 -23.40
CA ALA A 290 10.40 12.73 -22.71
C ALA A 290 9.92 14.19 -22.66
N ASP A 291 8.61 14.43 -22.76
CA ASP A 291 8.08 15.78 -22.82
C ASP A 291 8.11 16.41 -21.43
N GLU A 292 8.95 17.44 -21.30
CA GLU A 292 9.09 18.30 -20.13
C GLU A 292 7.73 18.94 -19.77
N PRO A 293 7.23 18.78 -18.53
CA PRO A 293 6.23 19.70 -18.02
C PRO A 293 6.87 21.07 -17.74
N ASP A 294 6.14 22.11 -18.14
CA ASP A 294 6.54 23.53 -18.14
C ASP A 294 7.19 23.98 -16.82
N ALA A 295 8.21 24.83 -16.95
CA ALA A 295 9.18 25.17 -15.93
C ALA A 295 8.55 25.92 -14.73
N LEU A 296 8.32 25.21 -13.63
CA LEU A 296 8.10 25.80 -12.32
C LEU A 296 9.41 25.79 -11.51
N ARG A 297 9.78 27.00 -11.08
CA ARG A 297 11.02 27.39 -10.41
C ARG A 297 11.41 26.45 -9.25
N PRO A 298 12.70 26.10 -9.07
CA PRO A 298 13.12 25.17 -8.02
C PRO A 298 12.80 25.69 -6.61
N PRO A 299 12.39 24.80 -5.67
CA PRO A 299 12.23 25.18 -4.28
C PRO A 299 13.57 25.50 -3.62
N ASP A 300 13.53 26.40 -2.65
CA ASP A 300 14.69 26.98 -1.98
C ASP A 300 15.42 25.94 -1.11
N ARG A 301 16.65 25.59 -1.51
CA ARG A 301 17.52 24.56 -0.89
C ARG A 301 18.04 24.93 0.51
N ASP A 302 17.64 26.07 1.07
CA ASP A 302 18.20 26.56 2.33
C ASP A 302 17.46 26.05 3.59
N GLN A 303 16.23 25.53 3.44
CA GLN A 303 15.47 24.93 4.56
C GLN A 303 15.86 23.46 4.84
N ASP A 304 16.17 22.67 3.80
CA ASP A 304 16.60 21.26 3.92
C ASP A 304 17.96 21.07 4.62
N ARG A 305 18.75 22.14 4.74
CA ARG A 305 20.05 22.14 5.41
C ARG A 305 19.97 22.40 6.92
N LYS A 306 18.80 22.71 7.48
CA LYS A 306 18.65 23.19 8.87
C LYS A 306 17.76 22.33 9.78
N GLY A 307 17.13 21.27 9.28
CA GLY A 307 16.32 20.35 10.10
C GLY A 307 17.15 19.34 10.93
N PRO A 308 16.60 18.83 12.04
CA PRO A 308 17.28 17.84 12.87
C PRO A 308 17.48 16.52 12.12
N ASP A 309 18.59 15.85 12.38
CA ASP A 309 18.86 14.52 11.83
C ASP A 309 18.11 13.41 12.59
N VAL A 310 18.04 12.19 12.03
CA VAL A 310 17.30 11.07 12.63
C VAL A 310 17.73 10.75 14.06
N LEU A 311 19.02 10.89 14.38
CA LEU A 311 19.54 10.58 15.71
C LEU A 311 19.14 11.66 16.72
N GLU A 312 19.11 12.92 16.29
CA GLU A 312 18.59 14.03 17.11
C GLU A 312 17.08 13.87 17.37
N LEU A 313 16.31 13.38 16.39
CA LEU A 313 14.88 13.10 16.55
C LEU A 313 14.61 11.95 17.53
N LEU A 314 15.29 10.82 17.37
CA LEU A 314 15.10 9.64 18.24
C LEU A 314 15.57 9.94 19.68
N THR A 315 16.63 10.73 19.85
CA THR A 315 16.99 11.29 21.17
C THR A 315 15.84 12.13 21.76
N GLY A 316 15.16 12.93 20.92
CA GLY A 316 13.95 13.65 21.31
C GLY A 316 12.77 12.74 21.68
N HIS A 317 12.61 11.60 21.00
CA HIS A 317 11.62 10.58 21.33
C HIS A 317 11.90 9.99 22.71
N HIS A 318 13.15 9.63 23.03
CA HIS A 318 13.55 9.15 24.36
C HIS A 318 13.08 10.08 25.47
N ASP A 319 13.35 11.38 25.32
CA ASP A 319 12.96 12.37 26.32
C ASP A 319 11.44 12.55 26.40
N ARG A 320 10.73 12.45 25.28
CA ARG A 320 9.27 12.50 25.26
C ARG A 320 8.65 11.26 25.91
N MET A 321 9.18 10.07 25.67
CA MET A 321 8.75 8.83 26.33
C MET A 321 8.96 8.88 27.84
N LYS A 322 10.12 9.35 28.32
CA LYS A 322 10.40 9.56 29.76
C LYS A 322 9.39 10.53 30.39
N ARG A 323 9.06 11.65 29.70
CA ARG A 323 8.05 12.61 30.16
C ARG A 323 6.65 12.01 30.21
N LEU A 324 6.27 11.22 29.21
CA LEU A 324 4.96 10.56 29.13
C LEU A 324 4.79 9.51 30.24
N CYS A 325 5.82 8.71 30.53
CA CYS A 325 5.83 7.81 31.69
C CYS A 325 5.61 8.59 33.00
N GLY A 326 6.31 9.72 33.15
CA GLY A 326 6.14 10.60 34.32
C GLY A 326 4.75 11.24 34.41
N ARG A 327 4.13 11.58 33.28
CA ARG A 327 2.76 12.11 33.23
C ARG A 327 1.76 11.04 33.63
N ALA A 328 1.84 9.85 33.04
CA ALA A 328 0.98 8.71 33.37
C ALA A 328 1.02 8.36 34.87
N ALA A 329 2.21 8.39 35.49
CA ALA A 329 2.39 8.11 36.92
C ALA A 329 1.75 9.15 37.88
N ARG A 330 1.46 10.37 37.41
CA ARG A 330 0.90 11.46 38.25
C ARG A 330 -0.55 11.82 37.93
N SER A 331 -1.11 11.19 36.90
CA SER A 331 -2.42 11.52 36.35
C SER A 331 -3.54 10.76 37.07
N ALA A 332 -4.72 11.38 37.12
CA ALA A 332 -5.95 10.65 37.45
C ALA A 332 -6.25 9.61 36.36
N ARG A 333 -7.10 8.62 36.67
CA ARG A 333 -7.31 7.43 35.82
C ARG A 333 -7.57 7.76 34.34
N ASP A 334 -8.41 8.75 34.06
CA ASP A 334 -8.77 9.13 32.68
C ASP A 334 -7.61 9.83 31.94
N ASP A 335 -6.87 10.71 32.61
CA ASP A 335 -5.69 11.40 32.06
C ASP A 335 -4.51 10.44 31.84
N ALA A 336 -4.42 9.38 32.64
CA ALA A 336 -3.40 8.35 32.51
C ALA A 336 -3.59 7.56 31.20
N TYR A 337 -4.82 7.25 30.79
CA TYR A 337 -5.09 6.55 29.53
C TYR A 337 -4.68 7.36 28.29
N VAL A 338 -4.87 8.68 28.31
CA VAL A 338 -4.38 9.56 27.24
C VAL A 338 -2.86 9.53 27.17
N ALA A 339 -2.19 9.59 28.33
CA ALA A 339 -0.73 9.45 28.40
C ALA A 339 -0.23 8.09 27.91
N PHE A 340 -0.92 6.99 28.22
CA PHE A 340 -0.60 5.66 27.68
C PHE A 340 -0.82 5.57 26.18
N GLY A 341 -1.89 6.16 25.65
CA GLY A 341 -2.13 6.17 24.20
C GLY A 341 -1.07 6.95 23.43
N GLU A 342 -0.63 8.10 23.96
CA GLU A 342 0.49 8.85 23.38
C GLU A 342 1.83 8.10 23.49
N LEU A 343 2.06 7.43 24.63
CA LEU A 343 3.28 6.65 24.86
C LEU A 343 3.37 5.44 23.91
N ALA A 344 2.26 4.71 23.74
CA ALA A 344 2.20 3.54 22.86
C ALA A 344 2.47 3.89 21.39
N ARG A 345 1.92 5.01 20.90
CA ARG A 345 2.19 5.51 19.55
C ARG A 345 3.66 5.87 19.37
N LEU A 346 4.20 6.59 20.33
CA LEU A 346 5.58 7.07 20.25
C LEU A 346 6.58 5.91 20.29
N ILE A 347 6.39 4.93 21.18
CA ILE A 347 7.20 3.70 21.23
C ILE A 347 7.11 2.96 19.90
N THR A 348 5.89 2.72 19.40
CA THR A 348 5.68 2.04 18.11
C THR A 348 6.42 2.75 16.97
N LEU A 349 6.32 4.08 16.91
CA LEU A 349 6.97 4.87 15.85
C LEU A 349 8.49 4.83 15.92
N HIS A 350 9.01 4.89 17.14
CA HIS A 350 10.43 4.83 17.45
C HIS A 350 11.03 3.46 17.08
N GLU A 351 10.47 2.37 17.59
CA GLU A 351 10.93 0.99 17.31
C GLU A 351 10.89 0.70 15.80
N ILE A 352 9.82 1.12 15.08
CA ILE A 352 9.76 0.94 13.63
C ILE A 352 10.85 1.73 12.91
N ALA A 353 11.17 2.94 13.36
CA ALA A 353 12.25 3.74 12.78
C ALA A 353 13.60 3.04 12.97
N GLU A 354 13.86 2.53 14.16
CA GLU A 354 15.07 1.80 14.52
C GLU A 354 15.21 0.51 13.72
N GLU A 355 14.21 -0.36 13.75
CA GLU A 355 14.19 -1.64 13.04
C GLU A 355 14.36 -1.50 11.53
N GLN A 356 13.71 -0.50 10.92
CA GLN A 356 13.73 -0.34 9.46
C GLN A 356 14.92 0.46 8.95
N MET A 357 15.42 1.42 9.74
CA MET A 357 16.39 2.39 9.27
C MET A 357 17.75 2.28 9.97
N LEU A 358 17.78 2.12 11.30
CA LEU A 358 19.04 2.18 12.07
C LEU A 358 19.69 0.81 12.26
N HIS A 359 18.99 -0.15 12.86
CA HIS A 359 19.54 -1.48 13.15
C HIS A 359 20.16 -2.19 11.93
N PRO A 360 19.56 -2.10 10.71
CA PRO A 360 20.19 -2.68 9.52
C PRO A 360 21.51 -2.00 9.14
N LEU A 361 21.68 -0.70 9.41
CA LEU A 361 22.96 0.00 9.23
C LEU A 361 23.99 -0.50 10.23
N VAL A 362 23.61 -0.67 11.49
CA VAL A 362 24.53 -1.10 12.56
C VAL A 362 24.97 -2.55 12.37
N ARG A 363 24.05 -3.47 12.02
CA ARG A 363 24.40 -4.85 11.65
C ARG A 363 25.39 -4.92 10.47
N ARG A 364 25.34 -3.96 9.53
CA ARG A 364 26.32 -3.89 8.43
C ARG A 364 27.69 -3.39 8.90
N LEU A 365 27.71 -2.42 9.81
CA LEU A 365 28.95 -1.86 10.34
C LEU A 365 29.64 -2.84 11.31
N ARG A 366 28.86 -3.65 12.02
CA ARG A 366 29.33 -4.61 13.03
C ARG A 366 28.57 -5.94 12.95
N PRO A 367 28.84 -6.78 11.94
CA PRO A 367 28.10 -8.01 11.69
C PRO A 367 28.26 -9.09 12.78
N ASP A 368 29.36 -9.05 13.54
CA ASP A 368 29.65 -10.03 14.59
C ASP A 368 29.27 -9.54 16.01
N ASP A 369 28.63 -8.37 16.13
CA ASP A 369 28.22 -7.78 17.41
C ASP A 369 26.75 -8.12 17.73
N GLN A 370 26.47 -8.45 18.99
CA GLN A 370 25.12 -8.78 19.48
C GLN A 370 24.33 -7.54 19.91
N LEU A 371 24.87 -6.34 19.75
CA LEU A 371 24.23 -5.07 20.13
C LEU A 371 22.78 -4.97 19.63
N VAL A 372 22.55 -5.21 18.33
CA VAL A 372 21.20 -5.09 17.74
C VAL A 372 20.27 -6.18 18.26
N ASP A 373 20.76 -7.39 18.50
CA ASP A 373 19.93 -8.46 19.07
C ASP A 373 19.51 -8.13 20.51
N HIS A 374 20.42 -7.52 21.28
CA HIS A 374 20.11 -7.02 22.62
C HIS A 374 19.10 -5.86 22.60
N LEU A 375 19.20 -4.93 21.65
CA LEU A 375 18.25 -3.82 21.51
C LEU A 375 16.84 -4.31 21.17
N LEU A 376 16.72 -5.22 20.18
CA LEU A 376 15.44 -5.85 19.82
C LEU A 376 14.81 -6.61 21.01
N ASP A 377 15.62 -7.31 21.80
CA ASP A 377 15.16 -7.97 23.02
C ASP A 377 14.69 -6.96 24.09
N GLU A 378 15.37 -5.82 24.23
CA GLU A 378 14.97 -4.73 25.14
C GLU A 378 13.65 -4.08 24.70
N GLU A 379 13.50 -3.78 23.41
CA GLU A 379 12.29 -3.22 22.78
C GLU A 379 11.08 -4.15 22.96
N SER A 380 11.25 -5.45 22.68
CA SER A 380 10.18 -6.43 22.92
C SER A 380 9.73 -6.43 24.37
N ARG A 381 10.66 -6.33 25.32
CA ARG A 381 10.32 -6.27 26.76
C ARG A 381 9.66 -4.94 27.12
N ILE A 382 10.04 -3.82 26.51
CA ILE A 382 9.40 -2.50 26.70
C ILE A 382 7.95 -2.55 26.23
N SER A 383 7.68 -3.13 25.06
CA SER A 383 6.34 -3.33 24.53
C SER A 383 5.46 -4.20 25.43
N ASP A 384 6.01 -5.27 26.00
CA ASP A 384 5.33 -6.11 27.00
C ASP A 384 5.04 -5.33 28.30
N ALA A 385 6.04 -4.60 28.82
CA ALA A 385 5.90 -3.80 30.03
C ALA A 385 4.87 -2.66 29.88
N LEU A 386 4.78 -2.06 28.69
CA LEU A 386 3.74 -1.09 28.35
C LEU A 386 2.34 -1.72 28.41
N SER A 387 2.18 -2.91 27.82
CA SER A 387 0.91 -3.65 27.85
C SER A 387 0.49 -3.99 29.29
N ASP A 388 1.43 -4.38 30.13
CA ASP A 388 1.20 -4.64 31.56
C ASP A 388 0.86 -3.38 32.34
N ALA A 389 1.53 -2.25 32.08
CA ALA A 389 1.22 -0.96 32.70
C ALA A 389 -0.19 -0.46 32.33
N VAL A 390 -0.60 -0.60 31.07
CA VAL A 390 -1.97 -0.28 30.62
C VAL A 390 -3.01 -1.14 31.35
N ARG A 391 -2.73 -2.44 31.50
CA ARG A 391 -3.63 -3.36 32.24
C ARG A 391 -3.69 -3.00 33.73
N ALA A 392 -2.56 -2.68 34.34
CA ALA A 392 -2.48 -2.29 35.74
C ALA A 392 -3.20 -0.95 36.02
N ALA A 393 -3.12 0.01 35.09
CA ALA A 393 -3.90 1.26 35.14
C ALA A 393 -5.40 0.99 35.17
N ALA A 394 -5.86 -0.02 34.42
CA ALA A 394 -7.26 -0.43 34.40
C ALA A 394 -7.75 -1.01 35.74
N HIS A 395 -6.85 -1.46 36.61
CA HIS A 395 -7.18 -2.02 37.92
C HIS A 395 -6.77 -1.12 39.10
N GLY A 396 -6.21 0.06 38.84
CA GLY A 396 -5.82 1.02 39.89
C GLY A 396 -4.52 0.69 40.61
N HIS A 397 -3.62 -0.07 39.99
CA HIS A 397 -2.35 -0.54 40.58
C HIS A 397 -1.14 -0.14 39.72
N LEU A 398 -1.02 1.15 39.38
CA LEU A 398 -0.11 1.61 38.33
C LEU A 398 1.35 1.78 38.77
N ASP A 399 1.60 2.22 40.00
CA ASP A 399 2.88 2.81 40.43
C ASP A 399 4.12 1.93 40.17
N ASP A 400 4.05 0.63 40.49
CA ASP A 400 5.18 -0.28 40.28
C ASP A 400 5.40 -0.59 38.79
N THR A 401 4.31 -0.78 38.02
CA THR A 401 4.39 -1.10 36.59
C THR A 401 4.87 0.08 35.73
N ILE A 402 4.44 1.31 36.03
CA ILE A 402 4.91 2.51 35.32
C ILE A 402 6.34 2.87 35.72
N GLY A 403 6.73 2.56 36.96
CA GLY A 403 8.12 2.64 37.42
C GLY A 403 9.04 1.75 36.60
N GLY A 404 8.69 0.47 36.49
CA GLY A 404 9.43 -0.52 35.69
C GLY A 404 9.54 -0.14 34.22
N LEU A 405 8.43 0.25 33.58
CA LEU A 405 8.44 0.71 32.19
C LEU A 405 9.37 1.92 31.98
N ARG A 406 9.34 2.91 32.89
CA ARG A 406 10.20 4.09 32.81
C ARG A 406 11.68 3.73 32.93
N GLU A 407 12.02 2.79 33.80
CA GLU A 407 13.40 2.30 33.96
C GLU A 407 13.89 1.61 32.69
N MET A 408 13.06 0.76 32.08
CA MET A 408 13.40 0.06 30.84
C MET A 408 13.59 1.03 29.66
N VAL A 409 12.66 1.97 29.45
CA VAL A 409 12.79 3.02 28.42
C VAL A 409 14.05 3.86 28.65
N THR A 410 14.39 4.14 29.92
CA THR A 410 15.62 4.90 30.25
C THR A 410 16.88 4.09 29.98
N ALA A 411 16.86 2.79 30.24
CA ALA A 411 17.98 1.89 29.97
C ALA A 411 18.21 1.72 28.47
N HIS A 412 17.14 1.45 27.70
CA HIS A 412 17.17 1.35 26.24
C HIS A 412 17.71 2.65 25.60
N ALA A 413 17.13 3.81 25.95
CA ALA A 413 17.61 5.10 25.45
C ALA A 413 19.11 5.34 25.73
N ARG A 414 19.59 4.93 26.91
CA ARG A 414 21.02 5.01 27.24
C ARG A 414 21.85 4.04 26.38
N CYS A 415 21.39 2.82 26.18
CA CYS A 415 22.07 1.82 25.37
C CYS A 415 22.29 2.35 23.95
N GLU A 416 21.23 2.83 23.30
CA GLU A 416 21.30 3.39 21.95
C GLU A 416 22.19 4.63 21.87
N GLU A 417 21.98 5.61 22.77
CA GLU A 417 22.73 6.87 22.73
C GLU A 417 24.24 6.69 23.00
N HIS A 418 24.63 5.65 23.75
CA HIS A 418 26.04 5.37 24.09
C HIS A 418 26.70 4.33 23.18
N HIS A 419 25.93 3.41 22.60
CA HIS A 419 26.49 2.27 21.88
C HIS A 419 26.10 2.25 20.40
N GLU A 420 24.86 2.60 20.05
CA GLU A 420 24.37 2.52 18.68
C GLU A 420 24.60 3.83 17.91
N PHE A 421 24.07 4.95 18.42
CA PHE A 421 24.09 6.25 17.75
C PHE A 421 25.51 6.77 17.47
N PRO A 422 26.52 6.60 18.34
CA PRO A 422 27.89 7.02 18.02
C PRO A 422 28.46 6.35 16.78
N GLN A 423 28.10 5.07 16.54
CA GLN A 423 28.55 4.35 15.35
C GLN A 423 27.92 4.94 14.10
N LEU A 424 26.61 5.19 14.13
CA LEU A 424 25.88 5.82 13.03
C LEU A 424 26.37 7.25 12.75
N ARG A 425 26.67 8.03 13.80
CA ARG A 425 27.27 9.37 13.63
C ARG A 425 28.62 9.33 12.93
N SER A 426 29.43 8.31 13.22
CA SER A 426 30.76 8.15 12.64
C SER A 426 30.75 7.66 11.20
N SER A 427 29.73 6.87 10.81
CA SER A 427 29.74 6.08 9.58
C SER A 427 28.70 6.51 8.54
N VAL A 428 27.63 7.21 8.95
CA VAL A 428 26.54 7.67 8.06
C VAL A 428 26.62 9.19 7.91
N PRO A 429 26.76 9.75 6.70
CA PRO A 429 26.85 11.19 6.50
C PRO A 429 25.62 11.98 7.01
N VAL A 430 25.86 13.20 7.51
CA VAL A 430 24.80 14.11 8.01
C VAL A 430 23.63 14.28 7.02
N PRO A 431 23.84 14.45 5.70
CA PRO A 431 22.73 14.59 4.76
C PRO A 431 21.81 13.36 4.70
N GLU A 432 22.39 12.16 4.77
CA GLU A 432 21.65 10.89 4.77
C GLU A 432 20.87 10.71 6.08
N ARG A 433 21.49 11.02 7.23
CA ARG A 433 20.79 11.02 8.51
C ARG A 433 19.64 12.03 8.58
N ARG A 434 19.77 13.17 7.90
CA ARG A 434 18.69 14.17 7.78
C ARG A 434 17.56 13.70 6.89
N GLU A 435 17.86 12.92 5.86
CA GLU A 435 16.85 12.28 5.02
C GLU A 435 16.06 11.23 5.79
N MET A 436 16.74 10.35 6.52
CA MET A 436 16.09 9.43 7.46
C MET A 436 15.21 10.19 8.47
N GLY A 437 15.70 11.33 8.98
CA GLY A 437 14.92 12.17 9.89
C GLY A 437 13.69 12.83 9.25
N ARG A 438 13.71 13.12 7.95
CA ARG A 438 12.51 13.56 7.23
C ARG A 438 11.45 12.45 7.18
N ALA A 439 11.85 11.20 6.96
CA ALA A 439 10.93 10.07 6.93
C ALA A 439 10.26 9.85 8.30
N VAL A 440 11.03 9.93 9.40
CA VAL A 440 10.47 9.87 10.77
C VAL A 440 9.43 10.98 10.99
N ARG A 441 9.77 12.24 10.65
CA ARG A 441 8.83 13.37 10.81
C ARG A 441 7.58 13.24 9.95
N ALA A 442 7.70 12.68 8.74
CA ALA A 442 6.56 12.42 7.87
C ALA A 442 5.65 11.34 8.50
N ALA A 443 6.22 10.29 9.09
CA ALA A 443 5.46 9.29 9.84
C ALA A 443 4.78 9.87 11.10
N GLU A 444 5.45 10.77 11.83
CA GLU A 444 4.84 11.48 12.96
C GLU A 444 3.66 12.36 12.53
N ALA A 445 3.80 13.08 11.41
CA ALA A 445 2.74 13.92 10.87
C ALA A 445 1.53 13.09 10.40
N ALA A 446 1.77 11.97 9.73
CA ALA A 446 0.72 11.06 9.29
C ALA A 446 -0.06 10.43 10.46
N ASP A 447 0.62 10.04 11.54
CA ASP A 447 -0.07 9.54 12.75
C ASP A 447 -0.86 10.66 13.47
N ALA A 448 -0.36 11.90 13.46
CA ALA A 448 -1.06 13.04 14.02
C ALA A 448 -2.32 13.44 13.23
N GLU A 449 -2.26 13.41 11.90
CA GLU A 449 -3.41 13.72 11.02
C GLU A 449 -4.52 12.67 11.09
N ALA A 450 -4.18 11.40 11.35
CA ALA A 450 -5.15 10.32 11.52
C ALA A 450 -6.06 10.51 12.75
N GLY A 451 -5.71 11.40 13.68
CA GLY A 451 -6.46 11.69 14.90
C GLY A 451 -6.41 10.57 15.95
N PRO A 452 -6.89 10.83 17.18
CA PRO A 452 -6.99 9.78 18.18
C PRO A 452 -8.05 8.73 17.73
N PRO A 453 -7.83 7.43 17.99
CA PRO A 453 -8.86 6.41 17.87
C PRO A 453 -9.99 6.76 18.83
N ASP A 454 -11.17 6.21 18.57
CA ASP A 454 -12.35 6.35 19.43
C ASP A 454 -11.97 6.31 20.92
N PRO A 455 -12.68 7.06 21.80
CA PRO A 455 -12.34 7.25 23.21
C PRO A 455 -12.36 5.97 24.07
N GLU A 456 -12.48 4.80 23.46
CA GLU A 456 -12.25 3.52 24.10
C GLU A 456 -10.75 3.28 24.40
N PRO A 457 -10.43 2.53 25.47
CA PRO A 457 -9.04 2.27 25.83
C PRO A 457 -8.30 1.63 24.64
N VAL A 458 -7.06 2.09 24.41
CA VAL A 458 -6.18 1.60 23.33
C VAL A 458 -6.09 0.07 23.39
N GLY A 459 -6.92 -0.58 22.59
CA GLY A 459 -6.94 -2.03 22.46
C GLY A 459 -5.90 -2.51 21.46
N PRO A 460 -5.60 -3.84 21.43
CA PRO A 460 -4.62 -4.44 20.51
C PRO A 460 -4.86 -4.07 19.04
N ARG A 461 -6.13 -3.86 18.65
CA ARG A 461 -6.52 -3.47 17.30
C ARG A 461 -6.10 -2.03 16.94
N ALA A 462 -6.24 -1.08 17.87
CA ALA A 462 -5.85 0.31 17.64
C ALA A 462 -4.33 0.44 17.53
N LEU A 463 -3.60 -0.32 18.35
CA LEU A 463 -2.14 -0.41 18.29
C LEU A 463 -1.67 -1.04 16.97
N ALA A 464 -2.27 -2.15 16.55
CA ALA A 464 -1.95 -2.78 15.27
C ALA A 464 -2.19 -1.84 14.07
N GLN A 465 -3.24 -1.02 14.12
CA GLN A 465 -3.50 0.00 13.10
C GLN A 465 -2.47 1.13 13.12
N THR A 466 -2.00 1.56 14.30
CA THR A 466 -0.88 2.53 14.40
C THR A 466 0.41 1.92 13.86
N VAL A 467 0.73 0.68 14.22
CA VAL A 467 1.89 -0.06 13.69
C VAL A 467 1.85 -0.11 12.16
N GLU A 468 0.71 -0.48 11.58
CA GLU A 468 0.54 -0.55 10.14
C GLU A 468 0.68 0.82 9.46
N ARG A 469 0.06 1.87 10.02
CA ARG A 469 0.18 3.26 9.51
C ARG A 469 1.60 3.78 9.52
N VAL A 470 2.31 3.57 10.63
CA VAL A 470 3.71 4.03 10.76
C VAL A 470 4.61 3.28 9.77
N ARG A 471 4.45 1.94 9.65
CA ARG A 471 5.19 1.14 8.65
C ARG A 471 4.87 1.58 7.23
N ASP A 472 3.66 2.05 6.99
CA ASP A 472 3.23 2.59 5.69
C ASP A 472 3.87 3.96 5.41
N ALA A 473 3.89 4.86 6.39
CA ALA A 473 4.54 6.16 6.25
C ALA A 473 6.07 6.07 6.04
N PHE A 474 6.76 5.16 6.73
CA PHE A 474 8.18 4.89 6.47
C PHE A 474 8.45 4.29 5.09
N ALA A 475 7.46 3.60 4.53
CA ALA A 475 7.51 3.11 3.17
C ALA A 475 7.04 4.14 2.12
N GLY A 476 6.70 5.37 2.54
CA GLY A 476 6.20 6.43 1.67
C GLY A 476 4.84 6.14 1.06
N ARG A 477 3.97 5.41 1.77
CA ARG A 477 2.60 5.03 1.38
C ARG A 477 1.54 5.98 1.93
#